data_AF-A0A972KUV1-F1
#
_entry.id   AF-A0A972KUV1-F1
#
_cell.length_a   1.000
_cell.length_b   1.000
_cell.length_c   1.000
_cell.angle_alpha   90.00
_cell.angle_beta   90.00
_cell.angle_gamma   90.00
#
_symmetry.space_group_name_H-M   'P 1'
#
loop_
_entity.id
_entity.type
_entity.pdbx_description
1 polymer ?
#
loop_
_entity_poly.entity_id
_entity_poly.type
_entity_poly.pdbx_seq_one_letter_code
_entity_poly.pdbx_strand_id
1 'polypeptide(L)'
;MEKLTEFQVACEKKLSNSLATINKQLCGREVGEITDTYFDRANETYIHASVDETNIDLWIYDDGAMFSGPGLDMRYEREDYASEEELMNAFVTELLTALRNT
;
A
#
# COMPACT_ATOMS: atom_id res chain seq x y z
N MET A 1 9.72 -9.47 -16.39
CA MET A 1 9.83 -8.25 -15.56
C MET A 1 8.40 -7.89 -15.21
N GLU A 2 8.00 -8.09 -13.97
CA GLU A 2 6.65 -7.76 -13.50
C GLU A 2 6.43 -6.26 -13.71
N LYS A 3 5.32 -5.91 -14.36
CA LYS A 3 5.09 -4.54 -14.83
C LYS A 3 4.22 -3.80 -13.83
N LEU A 4 4.84 -3.26 -12.78
CA LEU A 4 4.18 -2.34 -11.86
C LEU A 4 3.64 -1.11 -12.60
N THR A 5 2.48 -0.62 -12.17
CA THR A 5 1.86 0.61 -12.68
C THR A 5 2.60 1.86 -12.17
N GLU A 6 2.38 3.00 -12.84
CA GLU A 6 2.91 4.29 -12.38
C GLU A 6 2.38 4.67 -11.01
N PHE A 7 1.09 4.38 -10.75
CA PHE A 7 0.46 4.56 -9.44
C PHE A 7 1.18 3.77 -8.35
N GLN A 8 1.44 2.48 -8.56
CA GLN A 8 2.10 1.63 -7.56
C GLN A 8 3.49 2.15 -7.20
N VAL A 9 4.30 2.51 -8.21
CA VAL A 9 5.64 3.05 -8.01
C VAL A 9 5.59 4.42 -7.31
N ALA A 10 4.64 5.28 -7.68
CA ALA A 10 4.46 6.59 -7.07
C ALA A 10 4.03 6.47 -5.60
N CYS A 11 3.08 5.57 -5.31
CA CYS A 11 2.56 5.32 -3.97
C CYS A 11 3.65 4.76 -3.05
N GLU A 12 4.38 3.73 -3.51
CA GLU A 12 5.52 3.16 -2.79
C GLU A 12 6.58 4.22 -2.47
N LYS A 13 6.94 5.05 -3.46
CA LYS A 13 7.94 6.10 -3.28
C LYS A 13 7.48 7.15 -2.27
N LYS A 14 6.23 7.59 -2.38
CA LYS A 14 5.64 8.56 -1.44
C LYS A 14 5.63 7.99 -0.02
N LEU A 15 5.18 6.74 0.12
CA LEU A 15 5.15 6.05 1.41
C LEU A 15 6.54 5.92 2.01
N SER A 16 7.53 5.47 1.25
CA SER A 16 8.91 5.31 1.70
C SER A 16 9.50 6.64 2.21
N ASN A 17 9.28 7.73 1.47
CA ASN A 17 9.70 9.07 1.90
C ASN A 17 9.01 9.51 3.19
N SER A 18 7.70 9.24 3.31
CA SER A 18 6.90 9.58 4.47
C SER A 18 7.29 8.79 5.73
N LEU A 19 7.55 7.49 5.62
CA LEU A 19 8.03 6.66 6.72
C LEU A 19 9.39 7.13 7.24
N ALA A 20 10.29 7.53 6.34
CA ALA A 20 11.60 8.07 6.72
C ALA A 20 11.48 9.32 7.62
N THR A 21 10.41 10.11 7.51
CA THR A 21 10.18 11.28 8.39
C THR A 21 9.89 10.92 9.85
N ILE A 22 9.52 9.66 10.12
CA ILE A 22 9.27 9.13 11.46
C ILE A 22 10.24 8.01 11.84
N ASN A 23 11.42 7.95 11.19
CA ASN A 23 12.44 6.92 11.38
C ASN A 23 11.92 5.47 11.20
N LYS A 24 10.98 5.28 10.27
CA LYS A 24 10.47 3.96 9.85
C LYS A 24 10.81 3.70 8.39
N GLN A 25 10.69 2.46 7.96
CA GLN A 25 10.94 2.02 6.59
C GLN A 25 10.07 0.83 6.21
N LEU A 26 9.98 0.57 4.90
CA LEU A 26 9.39 -0.66 4.37
C LEU A 26 10.39 -1.80 4.49
N CYS A 27 9.91 -2.94 4.97
CA CYS A 27 10.64 -4.19 5.11
C CYS A 27 9.93 -5.30 4.32
N GLY A 28 10.67 -6.32 3.90
CA GLY A 28 10.06 -7.49 3.24
C GLY A 28 9.34 -7.19 1.92
N ARG A 29 9.72 -6.10 1.23
CA ARG A 29 9.11 -5.70 -0.05
C ARG A 29 9.16 -6.84 -1.07
N GLU A 30 8.00 -7.25 -1.54
CA GLU A 30 7.82 -8.21 -2.63
C GLU A 30 6.81 -7.70 -3.66
N VAL A 31 6.90 -8.24 -4.88
CA VAL A 31 5.89 -8.05 -5.92
C VAL A 31 5.20 -9.38 -6.11
N GLY A 32 3.89 -9.40 -5.89
CA GLY A 32 3.05 -10.58 -6.07
C GLY A 32 2.18 -10.47 -7.30
N GLU A 33 1.53 -11.58 -7.66
CA GLU A 33 0.58 -11.67 -8.77
C GLU A 33 -0.68 -12.40 -8.31
N ILE A 34 -1.84 -11.79 -8.56
CA ILE A 34 -3.14 -12.43 -8.37
C ILE A 34 -3.36 -13.38 -9.53
N THR A 35 -3.19 -14.68 -9.27
CA THR A 35 -3.33 -15.75 -10.28
C THR A 35 -4.71 -16.42 -10.25
N ASP A 36 -5.58 -16.01 -9.33
CA ASP A 36 -6.92 -16.60 -9.20
C ASP A 36 -7.86 -16.09 -10.30
N THR A 37 -8.40 -17.02 -11.07
CA THR A 37 -9.33 -16.77 -12.19
C THR A 37 -10.78 -16.57 -11.76
N TYR A 38 -11.08 -16.73 -10.46
CA TYR A 38 -12.42 -16.46 -9.93
C TYR A 38 -12.75 -14.98 -9.76
N PHE A 39 -11.73 -14.13 -9.72
CA PHE A 39 -11.91 -12.68 -9.71
C PHE A 39 -11.59 -12.13 -11.11
N ASP A 40 -12.33 -11.12 -11.57
CA ASP A 40 -12.03 -10.34 -12.79
C ASP A 40 -10.66 -9.60 -12.73
N ARG A 41 -9.79 -9.96 -11.78
CA ARG A 41 -8.46 -9.42 -11.48
C ARG A 41 -7.34 -10.43 -11.78
N ALA A 42 -7.63 -11.50 -12.53
CA ALA A 42 -6.61 -12.46 -12.93
C ALA A 42 -5.45 -11.76 -13.66
N ASN A 43 -4.22 -12.03 -13.23
CA ASN A 43 -2.95 -11.43 -13.68
C ASN A 43 -2.70 -9.99 -13.19
N GLU A 44 -3.36 -9.54 -12.11
CA GLU A 44 -3.02 -8.26 -11.47
C GLU A 44 -1.75 -8.41 -10.61
N THR A 45 -0.77 -7.52 -10.81
CA THR A 45 0.42 -7.46 -9.95
C THR A 45 0.22 -6.49 -8.80
N TYR A 46 0.75 -6.80 -7.61
CA TYR A 46 0.69 -5.92 -6.44
C TYR A 46 2.04 -5.82 -5.73
N ILE A 47 2.27 -4.73 -5.00
CA ILE A 47 3.40 -4.61 -4.05
C ILE A 47 2.89 -5.04 -2.68
N HIS A 48 3.64 -5.88 -1.97
CA HIS A 48 3.41 -6.18 -0.56
C HIS A 48 4.66 -5.87 0.28
N ALA A 49 4.47 -5.31 1.47
CA ALA A 49 5.54 -5.00 2.40
C ALA A 49 5.02 -4.90 3.84
N SER A 50 5.93 -4.93 4.81
CA SER A 50 5.64 -4.63 6.21
C SER A 50 6.34 -3.34 6.65
N VAL A 51 5.86 -2.68 7.70
CA VAL A 51 6.55 -1.51 8.28
C VAL A 51 7.47 -1.95 9.43
N ASP A 52 8.71 -1.46 9.42
CA ASP A 52 9.76 -1.86 10.35
C ASP A 52 9.40 -1.74 11.85
N GLU A 53 9.74 -2.78 12.61
CA GLU A 53 9.40 -2.95 14.03
C GLU A 53 7.91 -2.80 14.35
N THR A 54 7.02 -3.12 13.40
CA THR A 54 5.56 -3.12 13.61
C THR A 54 4.92 -4.42 13.13
N ASN A 55 3.65 -4.61 13.50
CA ASN A 55 2.80 -5.68 12.97
C ASN A 55 1.86 -5.16 11.87
N ILE A 56 2.32 -4.17 11.10
CA ILE A 56 1.53 -3.59 10.00
C ILE A 56 2.08 -4.07 8.66
N ASP A 57 1.22 -4.72 7.90
CA ASP A 57 1.44 -5.14 6.52
C ASP A 57 0.62 -4.24 5.58
N LEU A 58 1.10 -4.07 4.35
CA LEU A 58 0.46 -3.24 3.34
C LEU A 58 0.55 -3.83 1.95
N TRP A 59 -0.44 -3.49 1.14
CA TRP A 59 -0.55 -3.89 -0.26
C TRP A 59 -0.85 -2.68 -1.13
N ILE A 60 -0.23 -2.60 -2.31
CA ILE A 60 -0.49 -1.57 -3.30
C ILE A 60 -0.86 -2.28 -4.61
N TYR A 61 -2.14 -2.17 -4.95
CA TYR A 61 -2.79 -2.74 -6.14
C TYR A 61 -2.73 -1.76 -7.31
N ASP A 62 -3.21 -2.16 -8.47
CA ASP A 62 -3.27 -1.25 -9.63
C ASP A 62 -4.37 -0.17 -9.47
N ASP A 63 -5.38 -0.47 -8.63
CA ASP A 63 -6.60 0.31 -8.42
C ASP A 63 -6.77 0.77 -6.98
N GLY A 64 -5.79 0.53 -6.10
CA GLY A 64 -5.94 0.89 -4.71
C GLY A 64 -4.75 0.53 -3.83
N ALA A 65 -4.93 0.76 -2.55
CA ALA A 65 -3.96 0.39 -1.52
C ALA A 65 -4.69 -0.06 -0.25
N MET A 66 -4.04 -0.88 0.56
CA MET A 66 -4.56 -1.27 1.86
C MET A 66 -3.42 -1.48 2.85
N PHE A 67 -3.74 -1.37 4.13
CA PHE A 67 -2.86 -1.84 5.20
C PHE A 67 -3.66 -2.51 6.30
N SER A 68 -3.04 -3.48 6.98
CA SER A 68 -3.66 -4.24 8.05
C SER A 68 -2.69 -4.47 9.18
N GLY A 69 -3.22 -4.68 10.39
CA GLY A 69 -2.45 -4.97 11.59
C GLY A 69 -3.38 -5.25 12.78
N PRO A 70 -2.86 -5.34 14.01
CA PRO A 70 -3.69 -5.58 15.20
C PRO A 70 -4.81 -4.54 15.35
N GLY A 71 -6.05 -4.94 15.05
CA GLY A 71 -7.22 -4.06 15.12
C GLY A 71 -7.36 -3.06 13.96
N LEU A 72 -6.58 -3.23 12.89
CA LEU A 72 -6.58 -2.36 11.70
C LEU A 72 -6.84 -3.20 10.44
N ASP A 73 -7.81 -2.77 9.62
CA ASP A 73 -8.03 -3.25 8.25
C ASP A 73 -8.56 -2.05 7.46
N MET A 74 -7.65 -1.36 6.77
CA MET A 74 -7.93 -0.10 6.08
C MET A 74 -7.71 -0.29 4.58
N ARG A 75 -8.71 0.07 3.78
CA ARG A 75 -8.74 -0.13 2.32
C ARG A 75 -9.09 1.18 1.62
N TYR A 76 -8.42 1.43 0.51
CA TYR A 76 -8.49 2.67 -0.26
C TYR A 76 -8.61 2.30 -1.74
N GLU A 77 -9.79 2.44 -2.32
CA GLU A 77 -10.07 2.07 -3.71
C GLU A 77 -10.16 3.33 -4.59
N ARG A 78 -9.66 3.27 -5.83
CA ARG A 78 -9.60 4.42 -6.75
C ARG A 78 -10.96 5.09 -6.97
N GLU A 79 -12.06 4.33 -6.91
CA GLU A 79 -13.42 4.86 -7.08
C GLU A 79 -13.89 5.79 -5.95
N ASP A 80 -13.27 5.71 -4.78
CA ASP A 80 -13.61 6.53 -3.61
C ASP A 80 -12.97 7.93 -3.65
N TYR A 81 -12.06 8.19 -4.60
CA TYR A 81 -11.24 9.40 -4.62
C TYR A 81 -11.34 10.15 -5.96
N ALA A 82 -11.19 11.47 -5.93
CA ALA A 82 -11.24 12.27 -7.16
C ALA A 82 -9.97 12.13 -8.01
N SER A 83 -8.88 11.62 -7.43
CA SER A 83 -7.60 11.40 -8.11
C SER A 83 -6.72 10.37 -7.38
N GLU A 84 -5.76 9.79 -8.11
CA GLU A 84 -4.73 8.92 -7.54
C GLU A 84 -3.88 9.63 -6.47
N GLU A 85 -3.62 10.93 -6.63
CA GLU A 85 -2.88 11.71 -5.66
C GLU A 85 -3.64 11.82 -4.33
N GLU A 86 -4.96 12.02 -4.39
CA GLU A 86 -5.81 12.08 -3.21
C GLU A 86 -5.84 10.74 -2.46
N LEU A 87 -5.99 9.62 -3.18
CA LEU A 87 -5.92 8.28 -2.61
C LEU A 87 -4.57 8.05 -1.92
N MET A 88 -3.45 8.30 -2.62
CA MET A 88 -2.11 8.14 -2.05
C MET A 88 -1.91 9.00 -0.80
N ASN A 89 -2.43 10.23 -0.80
CA ASN A 89 -2.37 11.12 0.37
C ASN A 89 -3.17 10.54 1.54
N ALA A 90 -4.40 10.08 1.30
CA ALA A 90 -5.26 9.48 2.32
C ALA A 90 -4.62 8.22 2.93
N PHE A 91 -4.22 7.27 2.08
CA PHE A 91 -3.56 6.03 2.50
C PHE A 91 -2.31 6.28 3.34
N VAL A 92 -1.39 7.14 2.85
CA VAL A 92 -0.15 7.44 3.58
C VAL A 92 -0.43 8.17 4.90
N THR A 93 -1.39 9.11 4.92
CA THR A 93 -1.72 9.87 6.13
C THR A 93 -2.31 9.00 7.23
N GLU A 94 -3.23 8.11 6.87
CA GLU A 94 -3.85 7.18 7.82
C GLU A 94 -2.85 6.14 8.33
N LEU A 95 -1.97 5.62 7.48
CA LEU A 95 -0.89 4.72 7.91
C LEU A 95 0.06 5.41 8.91
N LEU A 96 0.50 6.64 8.62
CA LEU A 96 1.33 7.40 9.58
C LEU A 96 0.59 7.71 10.89
N THR A 97 -0.72 7.90 10.83
CA THR A 97 -1.56 8.09 12.03
C THR A 97 -1.63 6.81 12.86
N ALA A 98 -1.84 5.67 12.21
CA ALA A 98 -1.83 4.36 12.87
C ALA A 98 -0.49 4.08 13.56
N LEU A 99 0.63 4.35 12.88
CA LEU A 99 1.99 4.15 13.41
C LEU A 99 2.35 5.03 14.60
N ARG A 100 1.67 6.17 14.80
CA ARG A 100 1.87 7.03 15.97
C ARG A 100 1.12 6.57 17.20
N ASN A 101 0.13 5.69 17.01
CA ASN A 101 -0.73 5.16 18.07
C ASN A 101 -0.33 3.74 18.52
N THR A 102 0.69 3.15 17.87
CA THR A 102 1.33 1.88 18.23
C THR A 102 2.57 2.12 19.07
#